data_AF-A0A5P0ZT43-F1
#
_entry.id   AF-A0A5P0ZT43-F1
#
_cell.length_a   1.000
_cell.length_b   1.000
_cell.length_c   1.000
_cell.angle_alpha   90.00
_cell.angle_beta   90.00
_cell.angle_gamma   90.00
#
_symmetry.space_group_name_H-M   'P 1'
#
loop_
_entity.id
_entity.type
_entity.pdbx_description
1 polymer ?
#
loop_
_entity_poly.entity_id
_entity_poly.type
_entity_poly.pdbx_seq_one_letter_code
_entity_poly.pdbx_strand_id
1 'polypeptide(L)'
;MANLNRLNLKVVHFENDSLKDVSFNENKLSKTIFKNCDLNEMISMRTALKGIDFSDCHFETIDLDQNFIRGLKVNSEQAAFLASYFIGVKVSY
;
A
#
# COMPACT_ATOMS: atom_id res chain seq x y z
N MET A 1 -16.56 0.05 -2.43
CA MET A 1 -15.46 1.00 -2.57
C MET A 1 -15.66 2.21 -1.66
N ALA A 2 -14.81 2.40 -0.66
CA ALA A 2 -14.79 3.60 0.19
C ALA A 2 -13.70 4.59 -0.27
N ASN A 3 -13.85 5.89 0.05
CA ASN A 3 -12.96 6.95 -0.45
C ASN A 3 -12.24 7.68 0.68
N LEU A 4 -10.90 7.64 0.66
CA LEU A 4 -9.99 8.34 1.55
C LEU A 4 -8.95 9.09 0.73
N ASN A 5 -9.42 9.95 -0.18
CA ASN A 5 -8.58 10.65 -1.16
C ASN A 5 -8.24 12.07 -0.70
N ARG A 6 -7.07 12.57 -1.12
CA ARG A 6 -6.62 13.97 -0.92
C ARG A 6 -6.58 14.43 0.54
N LEU A 7 -6.26 13.51 1.45
CA LEU A 7 -6.12 13.77 2.87
C LEU A 7 -4.69 14.18 3.21
N ASN A 8 -4.55 14.92 4.32
CA ASN A 8 -3.26 15.22 4.93
C ASN A 8 -3.18 14.50 6.28
N LEU A 9 -2.62 13.29 6.27
CA LEU A 9 -2.52 12.41 7.43
C LEU A 9 -1.15 12.62 8.08
N LYS A 10 -1.12 13.14 9.31
CA LYS A 10 0.13 13.57 9.98
C LYS A 10 0.60 12.71 11.15
N VAL A 11 -0.33 12.06 11.84
CA VAL A 11 -0.08 11.12 12.93
C VAL A 11 -1.31 10.22 12.95
N VAL A 12 -1.31 9.22 12.06
CA VAL A 12 -2.47 8.33 11.87
C VAL A 12 -1.99 6.91 11.94
N HIS A 13 -2.67 6.10 12.74
CA HIS A 13 -2.38 4.69 12.92
C HIS A 13 -3.61 3.93 12.45
N PHE A 14 -3.46 3.21 11.34
CA PHE A 14 -4.40 2.17 10.94
C PHE A 14 -3.91 0.89 11.59
N GLU A 15 -4.71 0.30 12.48
CA GLU A 15 -4.31 -0.88 13.26
C GLU A 15 -5.49 -1.85 13.38
N ASN A 16 -5.33 -3.06 12.85
CA ASN A 16 -6.40 -4.06 12.74
C ASN A 16 -7.62 -3.58 11.94
N ASP A 17 -7.43 -2.60 11.05
CA ASP A 17 -8.48 -2.05 10.20
C ASP A 17 -8.59 -2.81 8.87
N SER A 18 -9.80 -2.91 8.34
CA SER A 18 -10.01 -3.27 6.93
C SER A 18 -10.02 -2.00 6.09
N LEU A 19 -9.02 -1.88 5.22
CA LEU A 19 -8.93 -0.91 4.14
C LEU A 19 -9.12 -1.60 2.79
N LYS A 20 -9.92 -2.68 2.78
CA LYS A 20 -10.26 -3.42 1.59
C LYS A 20 -11.14 -2.57 0.67
N ASP A 21 -10.86 -2.60 -0.64
CA ASP A 21 -11.63 -1.86 -1.65
C ASP A 21 -11.74 -0.35 -1.29
N VAL A 22 -10.60 0.25 -0.95
CA VAL A 22 -10.47 1.67 -0.62
C VAL A 22 -9.72 2.43 -1.71
N SER A 23 -10.27 3.56 -2.14
CA SER A 23 -9.55 4.59 -2.88
C SER A 23 -8.74 5.44 -1.91
N PHE A 24 -7.40 5.36 -1.98
CA PHE A 24 -6.42 6.01 -1.11
C PHE A 24 -5.44 6.88 -1.92
N ASN A 25 -5.99 7.69 -2.81
CA ASN A 25 -5.29 8.45 -3.83
C ASN A 25 -4.91 9.86 -3.36
N GLU A 26 -3.79 10.37 -3.88
CA GLU A 26 -3.32 11.75 -3.71
C GLU A 26 -3.15 12.18 -2.23
N ASN A 27 -2.82 11.24 -1.34
CA ASN A 27 -2.66 11.51 0.10
C ASN A 27 -1.25 12.04 0.43
N LYS A 28 -1.19 12.93 1.42
CA LYS A 28 0.07 13.34 2.07
C LYS A 28 0.20 12.61 3.39
N LEU A 29 1.25 11.80 3.51
CA LEU A 29 1.51 10.97 4.69
C LEU A 29 2.70 11.51 5.47
N SER A 30 2.53 11.70 6.77
CA SER A 30 3.60 11.95 7.73
C SER A 30 3.28 11.12 8.97
N LYS A 31 4.26 10.42 9.53
CA LYS A 31 4.11 9.53 10.70
C LYS A 31 2.84 8.67 10.64
N THR A 32 2.50 8.17 9.45
CA THR A 32 1.37 7.27 9.23
C THR A 32 1.86 5.84 9.35
N ILE A 33 1.12 5.02 10.11
CA ILE A 33 1.43 3.62 10.34
C ILE A 33 0.27 2.77 9.85
N PHE A 34 0.60 1.65 9.21
CA PHE A 34 -0.32 0.57 8.87
C PHE A 34 0.18 -0.68 9.58
N LYS A 35 -0.68 -1.32 10.37
CA LYS A 35 -0.31 -2.50 11.16
C LYS A 35 -1.46 -3.50 11.18
N ASN A 36 -1.18 -4.72 10.73
CA ASN A 36 -2.18 -5.78 10.65
C ASN A 36 -3.47 -5.34 9.92
N CYS A 37 -3.33 -4.59 8.83
CA CYS A 37 -4.47 -4.13 8.03
C CYS A 37 -4.73 -5.07 6.84
N ASP A 38 -6.00 -5.18 6.46
CA ASP A 38 -6.38 -5.72 5.16
C ASP A 38 -6.36 -4.58 4.12
N LEU A 39 -5.43 -4.64 3.18
CA LEU A 39 -5.23 -3.67 2.10
C LEU A 39 -5.69 -4.23 0.74
N ASN A 40 -6.35 -5.39 0.73
CA ASN A 40 -6.71 -6.04 -0.52
C ASN A 40 -7.61 -5.14 -1.38
N GLU A 41 -7.36 -5.09 -2.68
CA GLU A 41 -8.09 -4.25 -3.63
C GLU A 41 -7.98 -2.73 -3.34
N MET A 42 -7.05 -2.29 -2.47
CA MET A 42 -6.79 -0.87 -2.27
C MET A 42 -6.15 -0.26 -3.52
N ILE A 43 -6.59 0.95 -3.88
CA ILE A 43 -5.98 1.76 -4.94
C ILE A 43 -5.28 2.96 -4.31
N SER A 44 -3.97 3.09 -4.51
CA SER A 44 -3.18 4.22 -4.01
C SER A 44 -2.32 4.85 -5.10
N MET A 45 -2.95 5.72 -5.88
CA MET A 45 -2.35 6.51 -6.94
C MET A 45 -1.84 7.84 -6.41
N ARG A 46 -0.66 8.27 -6.87
CA ARG A 46 -0.05 9.56 -6.51
C ARG A 46 0.09 9.82 -5.00
N THR A 47 0.21 8.76 -4.20
CA THR A 47 0.46 8.82 -2.75
C THR A 47 1.88 8.30 -2.50
N ALA A 48 2.77 9.14 -1.97
CA ALA A 48 4.15 8.72 -1.68
C ALA A 48 4.19 7.72 -0.53
N LEU A 49 4.67 6.50 -0.81
CA LEU A 49 4.77 5.40 0.16
C LEU A 49 6.18 5.23 0.73
N LYS A 50 7.08 6.20 0.50
CA LYS A 50 8.43 6.18 1.04
C LYS A 50 8.40 6.13 2.57
N GLY A 51 8.97 5.07 3.14
CA GLY A 51 9.03 4.86 4.59
C GLY A 51 7.75 4.27 5.20
N ILE A 52 6.74 3.96 4.39
CA ILE A 52 5.59 3.16 4.82
C ILE A 52 6.00 1.69 4.87
N ASP A 53 5.43 0.96 5.82
CA ASP A 53 5.62 -0.47 6.00
C ASP A 53 4.29 -1.21 5.83
N PHE A 54 4.21 -2.07 4.81
CA PHE A 54 3.08 -2.98 4.57
C PHE A 54 3.45 -4.44 4.87
N SER A 55 4.65 -4.72 5.39
CA SER A 55 5.14 -6.11 5.56
C SER A 55 4.31 -6.96 6.52
N ASP A 56 3.57 -6.32 7.43
CA ASP A 56 2.63 -6.93 8.38
C ASP A 56 1.15 -6.68 8.00
N CYS A 57 0.88 -6.25 6.77
CA CYS A 57 -0.47 -6.11 6.22
C CYS A 57 -0.76 -7.21 5.20
N HIS A 58 -2.02 -7.41 4.85
CA HIS A 58 -2.44 -8.41 3.88
C HIS A 58 -2.97 -7.77 2.59
N PHE A 59 -2.60 -8.31 1.43
CA PHE A 59 -3.27 -8.08 0.16
C PHE A 59 -2.93 -9.21 -0.83
N GLU A 60 -3.91 -9.67 -1.60
CA GLU A 60 -3.70 -10.51 -2.78
C GLU A 60 -3.52 -9.67 -4.04
N THR A 61 -4.27 -8.57 -4.11
CA THR A 61 -4.18 -7.56 -5.17
C THR A 61 -4.14 -6.17 -4.54
N ILE A 62 -3.36 -5.28 -5.14
CA ILE A 62 -3.28 -3.88 -4.75
C ILE A 62 -2.83 -3.08 -5.97
N ASP A 63 -3.39 -1.90 -6.18
CA ASP A 63 -3.00 -1.03 -7.28
C ASP A 63 -2.25 0.18 -6.71
N LEU A 64 -0.95 0.27 -7.00
CA LEU A 64 -0.06 1.34 -6.52
C LEU A 64 0.59 2.05 -7.70
N ASP A 65 0.91 3.32 -7.55
CA ASP A 65 1.68 4.04 -8.56
C ASP A 65 3.17 3.70 -8.45
N GLN A 66 3.72 3.04 -9.48
CA GLN A 66 5.13 2.63 -9.54
C GLN A 66 6.12 3.78 -9.25
N ASN A 67 5.75 5.02 -9.58
CA ASN A 67 6.62 6.18 -9.32
C ASN A 67 6.70 6.57 -7.84
N PHE A 68 5.78 6.07 -7.02
CA PHE A 68 5.61 6.47 -5.61
C PHE A 68 5.89 5.36 -4.60
N ILE A 69 6.22 4.14 -5.05
CA ILE A 69 6.54 3.01 -4.17
C ILE A 69 8.01 2.94 -3.72
N ARG A 70 8.88 3.84 -4.20
CA ARG A 70 10.30 3.81 -3.81
C ARG A 70 10.46 3.99 -2.30
N GLY A 71 10.98 2.96 -1.63
CA GLY A 71 11.18 2.95 -0.18
C GLY A 71 9.97 2.46 0.62
N LEU A 72 8.94 1.91 -0.04
CA LEU A 72 7.92 1.08 0.59
C LEU A 72 8.58 -0.21 1.09
N LYS A 73 8.31 -0.59 2.34
CA LYS A 73 8.71 -1.89 2.88
C LYS A 73 7.56 -2.88 2.74
N VAL A 74 7.89 -4.07 2.24
CA VAL A 74 6.98 -5.20 2.00
C VAL A 74 7.67 -6.50 2.43
N ASN A 75 6.89 -7.57 2.65
CA ASN A 75 7.43 -8.91 2.87
C ASN A 75 7.78 -9.61 1.53
N SER A 76 8.30 -10.84 1.59
CA SER A 76 8.78 -11.57 0.40
C SER A 76 7.67 -11.93 -0.60
N GLU A 77 6.48 -12.29 -0.11
CA GLU A 77 5.33 -12.65 -0.95
C GLU A 77 4.81 -11.42 -1.69
N GLN A 78 4.62 -10.32 -0.96
CA GLN A 78 4.25 -9.03 -1.50
C GLN A 78 5.29 -8.53 -2.51
N ALA A 79 6.58 -8.68 -2.21
CA ALA A 79 7.65 -8.29 -3.13
C ALA A 79 7.59 -9.09 -4.45
N ALA A 80 7.31 -10.39 -4.39
CA ALA A 80 7.13 -11.24 -5.57
C ALA A 80 5.94 -10.77 -6.43
N PHE A 81 4.81 -10.49 -5.78
CA PHE A 81 3.63 -9.93 -6.45
C PHE A 81 3.96 -8.59 -7.13
N LEU A 82 4.53 -7.63 -6.40
CA LEU A 82 4.83 -6.28 -6.94
C LEU A 82 5.89 -6.34 -8.05
N ALA A 83 6.87 -7.25 -7.97
CA ALA A 83 7.83 -7.45 -9.04
C ALA A 83 7.14 -8.01 -10.30
N SER A 84 6.23 -8.95 -10.16
CA SER A 84 5.45 -9.43 -11.31
C SER A 84 4.56 -8.35 -11.89
N TYR A 85 3.89 -7.59 -11.02
CA TYR A 85 2.92 -6.57 -11.39
C TYR A 85 3.56 -5.35 -12.09
N PHE A 86 4.66 -4.81 -11.56
CA PHE A 86 5.25 -3.55 -12.07
C PHE A 86 6.34 -3.73 -13.13
N ILE A 87 7.05 -4.85 -13.10
CA ILE A 87 8.21 -5.06 -13.99
C ILE A 87 8.10 -6.34 -14.82
N GLY A 88 6.99 -7.09 -14.69
CA GLY A 88 6.72 -8.27 -15.52
C GLY A 88 7.62 -9.47 -15.21
N VAL A 89 8.26 -9.50 -14.02
CA VAL A 89 9.12 -10.62 -13.63
C VAL A 89 8.26 -11.82 -13.26
N LYS A 90 8.66 -13.02 -13.73
CA LYS A 90 8.05 -14.28 -13.32
C LYS A 90 8.77 -14.80 -12.10
N VAL A 91 8.02 -15.00 -11.01
CA VAL A 91 8.55 -15.58 -9.77
C VAL A 91 8.09 -17.04 -9.71
N SER A 92 9.02 -17.95 -9.43
CA SER A 92 8.76 -19.37 -9.18
C SER A 92 8.93 -19.67 -7.70
N TYR A 93 8.12 -20.60 -7.19
CA TYR A 93 8.15 -21.08 -5.81
C TYR A 93 8.74 -22.49 -5.74
#